data_AF-A0A848WU46-F1
#
_entry.id   AF-A0A848WU46-F1
#
_cell.length_a   1.000
_cell.length_b   1.000
_cell.length_c   1.000
_cell.angle_alpha   90.00
_cell.angle_beta   90.00
_cell.angle_gamma   90.00
#
_symmetry.space_group_name_H-M   'P 1'
#
loop_
_entity.id
_entity.type
_entity.pdbx_description
1 polymer ?
#
loop_
_entity_poly.entity_id
_entity_poly.type
_entity_poly.pdbx_seq_one_letter_code
_entity_poly.pdbx_strand_id
1 'polypeptide(L)'
;MKSRFIFPALALLFNSPVLAHETNSFYLEQALVHHVKPAKTTAKFPVIMVPGHNLSSYIYLTTPDGRDGWAQQFADAGYEVFVINDPKFDFSRGFDVEGFSAPDQGAPPANANATQAWGQDIWRRWGFGTSEGNPYPDSKFPTDDFDNFKANYPWLTSGATTSFSNAITALLKPNGPAILMAHSAGGPQAVAAAKTHPDLTAGIILIEPTGPPTAADFPTLKGISLLGVYADYIDSRRQGSRKTATIAAADLFEKNGGSGEIIDLVEDYGVRGNSHLMMQATNNKFISDLIIEWADGHAKVPSDPGEPDGGGGAGGGKGGKGGGMKGGGKGGKGGGKGRGGMVTQIMTQLDTDKDGALDESEFKKGRRYRNADAETVKKAFEAADKDGDGKVTDDELGGAGGKGGKGGGRKGRG
;
A
#
# COMPACT_ATOMS: atom_id res chain seq x y z
N MET A 1 10.68 -11.64 -25.47
CA MET A 1 10.31 -12.50 -24.33
C MET A 1 11.56 -13.00 -23.65
N LYS A 2 11.89 -12.48 -22.46
CA LYS A 2 12.84 -13.12 -21.54
C LYS A 2 12.14 -13.16 -20.20
N SER A 3 11.54 -14.31 -19.89
CA SER A 3 10.96 -14.61 -18.58
C SER A 3 12.06 -14.54 -17.54
N ARG A 4 11.97 -13.57 -16.62
CA ARG A 4 12.82 -13.53 -15.43
C ARG A 4 12.14 -14.41 -14.37
N PHE A 5 12.79 -15.51 -14.04
CA PHE A 5 12.40 -16.38 -12.95
C PHE A 5 12.43 -15.60 -11.63
N ILE A 6 11.34 -15.73 -10.86
CA ILE A 6 11.23 -15.27 -9.48
C ILE A 6 12.13 -16.17 -8.63
N PHE A 7 13.14 -15.61 -7.97
CA PHE A 7 13.90 -16.32 -6.96
C PHE A 7 13.23 -16.10 -5.59
N PRO A 8 12.79 -17.16 -4.88
CA PRO A 8 12.39 -17.01 -3.48
C PRO A 8 13.65 -16.66 -2.66
N ALA A 9 13.65 -15.50 -2.00
CA ALA A 9 14.67 -15.15 -1.03
C ALA A 9 14.24 -15.71 0.34
N LEU A 10 14.94 -16.73 0.82
CA LEU A 10 14.74 -17.29 2.17
C LEU A 10 15.46 -16.40 3.18
N ALA A 11 14.73 -15.68 4.03
CA ALA A 11 15.30 -14.97 5.17
C ALA A 11 15.34 -15.92 6.38
N LEU A 12 16.55 -16.35 6.79
CA LEU A 12 16.77 -17.15 7.99
C LEU A 12 16.82 -16.24 9.23
N LEU A 13 15.87 -16.40 10.15
CA LEU A 13 15.84 -15.74 11.46
C LEU A 13 16.52 -16.64 12.51
N PHE A 14 17.63 -16.21 13.09
CA PHE A 14 18.27 -16.91 14.21
C PHE A 14 17.95 -16.22 15.55
N ASN A 15 17.31 -16.94 16.50
CA ASN A 15 17.56 -16.74 17.94
C ASN A 15 17.08 -17.89 18.87
N SER A 16 17.37 -19.15 18.56
CA SER A 16 17.16 -20.28 19.50
C SER A 16 18.40 -21.18 19.55
N PRO A 17 18.78 -21.73 20.72
CA PRO A 17 19.94 -22.60 20.82
C PRO A 17 19.71 -23.87 20.01
N VAL A 18 20.61 -24.11 19.06
CA VAL A 18 20.66 -25.37 18.30
C VAL A 18 21.05 -26.46 19.27
N LEU A 19 20.07 -27.25 19.74
CA LEU A 19 20.36 -28.54 20.33
C LEU A 19 20.97 -29.40 19.22
N ALA A 20 22.22 -29.79 19.43
CA ALA A 20 22.95 -30.62 18.49
C ALA A 20 22.19 -31.92 18.21
N HIS A 21 21.99 -32.23 16.94
CA HIS A 21 21.89 -33.60 16.49
C HIS A 21 22.62 -33.76 15.17
N GLU A 22 23.50 -34.76 15.13
CA GLU A 22 24.12 -35.27 13.92
C GLU A 22 23.02 -35.63 12.90
N THR A 23 23.07 -34.97 11.73
CA THR A 23 22.28 -35.20 10.50
C THR A 23 20.82 -35.66 10.68
N ASN A 24 19.89 -34.73 10.93
CA ASN A 24 18.46 -34.74 10.53
C ASN A 24 17.72 -33.51 11.13
N SER A 25 18.08 -32.29 10.72
CA SER A 25 17.41 -31.06 11.18
C SER A 25 16.56 -30.44 10.07
N PHE A 26 15.31 -30.09 10.38
CA PHE A 26 14.40 -29.35 9.50
C PHE A 26 14.21 -27.92 10.02
N TYR A 27 14.12 -26.95 9.10
CA TYR A 27 13.75 -25.57 9.44
C TYR A 27 12.22 -25.46 9.48
N LEU A 28 11.70 -24.93 10.58
CA LEU A 28 10.28 -24.70 10.80
C LEU A 28 10.02 -23.20 11.04
N GLU A 29 8.78 -22.78 10.81
CA GLU A 29 8.29 -21.42 11.10
C GLU A 29 8.89 -20.31 10.23
N GLN A 30 9.47 -20.64 9.08
CA GLN A 30 9.81 -19.66 8.05
C GLN A 30 8.55 -19.03 7.45
N ALA A 31 8.66 -17.75 7.11
CA ALA A 31 7.68 -17.03 6.29
C ALA A 31 8.12 -17.04 4.83
N LEU A 32 7.20 -17.36 3.92
CA LEU A 32 7.35 -17.17 2.49
C LEU A 32 7.33 -15.67 2.19
N VAL A 33 8.25 -15.26 1.32
CA VAL A 33 8.34 -13.86 0.86
C VAL A 33 8.45 -13.83 -0.65
N HIS A 34 7.49 -13.16 -1.29
CA HIS A 34 7.57 -12.81 -2.70
C HIS A 34 8.28 -11.46 -2.82
N HIS A 35 9.44 -11.44 -3.48
CA HIS A 35 10.13 -10.19 -3.81
C HIS A 35 9.84 -9.82 -5.26
N VAL A 36 9.08 -8.75 -5.47
CA VAL A 36 8.82 -8.16 -6.79
C VAL A 36 9.76 -6.97 -6.97
N LYS A 37 10.70 -7.11 -7.91
CA LYS A 37 11.72 -6.09 -8.20
C LYS A 37 11.26 -5.16 -9.32
N PRO A 38 11.38 -3.84 -9.16
CA PRO A 38 11.08 -2.89 -10.20
C PRO A 38 12.13 -2.98 -11.31
N ALA A 39 11.79 -2.57 -12.53
CA ALA A 39 12.77 -2.46 -13.62
C ALA A 39 13.87 -1.42 -13.28
N LYS A 40 13.49 -0.39 -12.53
CA LYS A 40 14.37 0.62 -11.96
C LYS A 40 13.80 1.08 -10.62
N THR A 41 14.58 0.96 -9.56
CA THR A 41 14.20 1.48 -8.24
C THR A 41 14.29 3.01 -8.25
N THR A 42 13.18 3.67 -7.97
CA THR A 42 13.09 5.13 -7.84
C THR A 42 12.50 5.56 -6.50
N ALA A 43 11.75 4.68 -5.83
CA ALA A 43 11.28 4.92 -4.48
C ALA A 43 12.43 4.87 -3.47
N LYS A 44 12.33 5.68 -2.42
CA LYS A 44 13.36 5.76 -1.37
C LYS A 44 13.34 4.55 -0.43
N PHE A 45 12.16 3.99 -0.18
CA PHE A 45 11.95 2.90 0.76
C PHE A 45 11.20 1.76 0.06
N PRO A 46 11.54 0.49 0.32
CA PRO A 46 10.72 -0.64 -0.11
C PRO A 46 9.38 -0.67 0.63
N VAL A 47 8.43 -1.44 0.10
CA VAL A 47 7.13 -1.72 0.74
C VAL A 47 7.08 -3.19 1.14
N ILE A 48 6.71 -3.45 2.40
CA ILE A 48 6.37 -4.79 2.90
C ILE A 48 4.84 -4.86 3.00
N MET A 49 4.23 -5.74 2.20
CA MET A 49 2.79 -5.98 2.15
C MET A 49 2.43 -7.18 3.04
N VAL A 50 1.55 -6.94 4.01
CA VAL A 50 1.20 -7.85 5.11
C VAL A 50 -0.29 -8.23 4.99
N PRO A 51 -0.62 -9.48 4.65
CA PRO A 51 -1.99 -9.96 4.55
C PRO A 51 -2.72 -10.06 5.89
N GLY A 52 -4.05 -10.13 5.81
CA GLY A 52 -4.94 -10.33 6.95
C GLY A 52 -5.04 -11.78 7.41
N HIS A 53 -5.88 -12.02 8.43
CA HIS A 53 -6.14 -13.36 8.95
C HIS A 53 -6.81 -14.22 7.87
N ASN A 54 -6.34 -15.46 7.72
CA ASN A 54 -6.78 -16.45 6.75
C ASN A 54 -6.58 -16.01 5.29
N LEU A 55 -5.64 -15.11 5.05
CA LEU A 55 -5.22 -14.65 3.73
C LEU A 55 -3.70 -14.83 3.61
N SER A 56 -3.19 -14.92 2.39
CA SER A 56 -1.75 -14.99 2.10
C SER A 56 -1.36 -13.93 1.07
N SER A 57 -0.13 -14.00 0.59
CA SER A 57 0.47 -13.08 -0.39
C SER A 57 -0.40 -12.86 -1.63
N TYR A 58 -1.23 -13.85 -1.99
CA TYR A 58 -2.11 -13.81 -3.15
C TYR A 58 -2.99 -12.54 -3.22
N ILE A 59 -3.40 -11.95 -2.09
CA ILE A 59 -4.27 -10.77 -2.13
C ILE A 59 -3.59 -9.56 -2.76
N TYR A 60 -2.26 -9.52 -2.76
CA TYR A 60 -1.47 -8.43 -3.37
C TYR A 60 -0.87 -8.79 -4.73
N LEU A 61 -0.92 -10.07 -5.12
CA LEU A 61 -0.48 -10.54 -6.44
C LEU A 61 -1.64 -10.43 -7.45
N THR A 62 -1.54 -11.13 -8.58
CA THR A 62 -2.57 -11.14 -9.64
C THR A 62 -3.98 -11.30 -9.07
N THR A 63 -4.91 -10.44 -9.51
CA THR A 63 -6.30 -10.43 -9.04
C THR A 63 -7.04 -11.70 -9.49
N PRO A 64 -8.19 -12.05 -8.88
CA PRO A 64 -8.94 -13.25 -9.24
C PRO A 64 -9.32 -13.34 -10.73
N ASP A 65 -9.53 -12.18 -11.38
CA ASP A 65 -9.84 -12.01 -12.80
C ASP A 65 -8.60 -11.77 -13.69
N GLY A 66 -7.39 -11.98 -13.15
CA GLY A 66 -6.15 -11.99 -13.94
C GLY A 66 -5.47 -10.63 -14.17
N ARG A 67 -5.96 -9.54 -13.58
CA ARG A 67 -5.31 -8.21 -13.66
C ARG A 67 -4.10 -8.14 -12.73
N ASP A 68 -3.27 -7.12 -12.96
CA ASP A 68 -2.14 -6.84 -12.08
C ASP A 68 -2.62 -6.49 -10.67
N GLY A 69 -1.96 -7.10 -9.68
CA GLY A 69 -2.13 -6.76 -8.27
C GLY A 69 -1.25 -5.62 -7.83
N TRP A 70 -1.46 -5.16 -6.58
CA TRP A 70 -0.69 -4.07 -6.00
C TRP A 70 0.82 -4.33 -5.96
N ALA A 71 1.27 -5.58 -5.79
CA ALA A 71 2.70 -5.88 -5.79
C ALA A 71 3.37 -5.51 -7.13
N GLN A 72 2.71 -5.81 -8.25
CA GLN A 72 3.18 -5.41 -9.57
C GLN A 72 3.02 -3.90 -9.79
N GLN A 73 1.89 -3.32 -9.38
CA GLN A 73 1.62 -1.89 -9.57
C GLN A 73 2.61 -0.99 -8.80
N PHE A 74 3.00 -1.37 -7.57
CA PHE A 74 4.04 -0.69 -6.80
C PHE A 74 5.43 -0.88 -7.43
N ALA A 75 5.75 -2.08 -7.93
CA ALA A 75 7.01 -2.32 -8.63
C ALA A 75 7.10 -1.49 -9.93
N ASP A 76 5.99 -1.31 -10.66
CA ASP A 76 5.94 -0.44 -11.82
C ASP A 76 6.10 1.04 -11.46
N ALA A 77 5.69 1.43 -10.24
CA ALA A 77 5.96 2.74 -9.66
C ALA A 77 7.40 2.89 -9.10
N GLY A 78 8.24 1.86 -9.21
CA GLY A 78 9.66 1.91 -8.85
C GLY A 78 9.97 1.57 -7.40
N TYR A 79 9.06 0.91 -6.69
CA TYR A 79 9.28 0.35 -5.35
C TYR A 79 9.89 -1.05 -5.44
N GLU A 80 10.84 -1.38 -4.56
CA GLU A 80 11.07 -2.78 -4.20
C GLU A 80 9.92 -3.25 -3.30
N VAL A 81 9.32 -4.39 -3.63
CA VAL A 81 8.12 -4.89 -2.95
C VAL A 81 8.36 -6.27 -2.38
N PHE A 82 8.05 -6.44 -1.11
CA PHE A 82 8.05 -7.72 -0.41
C PHE A 82 6.63 -8.06 0.02
N VAL A 83 6.09 -9.19 -0.40
CA VAL A 83 4.80 -9.70 0.07
C VAL A 83 5.07 -10.91 0.95
N ILE A 84 4.72 -10.81 2.23
CA ILE A 84 5.07 -11.80 3.26
C ILE A 84 3.83 -12.59 3.69
N ASN A 85 3.99 -13.89 3.91
CA ASN A 85 2.97 -14.72 4.54
C ASN A 85 3.17 -14.82 6.05
N ASP A 86 2.08 -14.97 6.81
CA ASP A 86 2.19 -15.39 8.20
C ASP A 86 2.82 -16.80 8.22
N PRO A 87 3.84 -17.06 9.05
CA PRO A 87 4.40 -18.40 9.23
C PRO A 87 3.36 -19.50 9.52
N LYS A 88 2.14 -19.15 9.97
CA LYS A 88 1.01 -20.07 10.16
C LYS A 88 0.34 -20.54 8.87
N PHE A 89 0.44 -19.76 7.81
CA PHE A 89 -0.21 -20.02 6.50
C PHE A 89 0.72 -20.71 5.50
N ASP A 90 1.99 -20.90 5.85
CA ASP A 90 2.97 -21.53 4.97
C ASP A 90 3.16 -23.01 5.28
N PHE A 91 3.59 -23.76 4.27
CA PHE A 91 4.03 -25.17 4.38
C PHE A 91 5.32 -25.34 5.20
N SER A 92 5.79 -24.28 5.85
CA SER A 92 7.08 -24.20 6.54
C SER A 92 7.19 -25.11 7.75
N ARG A 93 6.06 -25.54 8.32
CA ARG A 93 6.02 -26.55 9.38
C ARG A 93 6.23 -27.99 8.90
N GLY A 94 6.39 -28.20 7.60
CA GLY A 94 6.14 -29.51 7.00
C GLY A 94 4.64 -29.78 6.92
N PHE A 95 4.27 -30.69 6.03
CA PHE A 95 2.90 -31.19 5.96
C PHE A 95 2.57 -31.87 7.30
N ASP A 96 1.51 -31.42 7.97
CA ASP A 96 0.89 -32.21 9.03
C ASP A 96 0.22 -33.43 8.38
N VAL A 97 1.00 -34.50 8.25
CA VAL A 97 0.53 -35.78 7.73
C VAL A 97 -0.53 -36.38 8.65
N GLU A 98 -0.55 -36.12 9.96
CA GLU A 98 -1.57 -36.65 10.88
C GLU A 98 -2.95 -36.06 10.56
N GLY A 99 -3.00 -34.76 10.24
CA GLY A 99 -4.22 -34.09 9.75
C GLY A 99 -4.74 -34.59 8.40
N PHE A 100 -3.91 -35.29 7.61
CA PHE A 100 -4.27 -35.98 6.38
C PHE A 100 -4.39 -37.51 6.53
N SER A 101 -3.99 -38.08 7.67
CA SER A 101 -3.89 -39.54 7.89
C SER A 101 -5.19 -40.18 8.42
N ALA A 102 -6.31 -39.46 8.43
CA ALA A 102 -7.65 -40.06 8.38
C ALA A 102 -8.67 -39.02 7.87
N PRO A 103 -9.51 -39.39 6.90
CA PRO A 103 -10.73 -40.05 7.31
C PRO A 103 -10.87 -41.44 6.67
N ASP A 104 -11.40 -42.37 7.44
CA ASP A 104 -12.06 -43.55 6.93
C ASP A 104 -12.94 -43.15 5.72
N GLN A 105 -12.73 -43.80 4.56
CA GLN A 105 -13.59 -43.72 3.37
C GLN A 105 -13.55 -42.45 2.48
N GLY A 106 -12.37 -42.07 1.96
CA GLY A 106 -12.29 -41.34 0.69
C GLY A 106 -12.74 -39.88 0.68
N ALA A 107 -12.97 -39.26 1.84
CA ALA A 107 -13.16 -37.83 1.94
C ALA A 107 -11.80 -37.10 2.08
N PRO A 108 -11.55 -35.97 1.40
CA PRO A 108 -10.39 -35.14 1.71
C PRO A 108 -10.51 -34.66 3.17
N PRO A 109 -9.40 -34.56 3.93
CA PRO A 109 -9.45 -34.04 5.28
C PRO A 109 -10.05 -32.64 5.25
N ALA A 110 -11.10 -32.44 6.05
CA ALA A 110 -11.76 -31.16 6.12
C ALA A 110 -10.76 -30.11 6.62
N ASN A 111 -10.50 -29.07 5.83
CA ASN A 111 -9.85 -27.88 6.35
C ASN A 111 -10.83 -27.22 7.32
N ALA A 112 -10.84 -27.63 8.58
CA ALA A 112 -11.75 -27.09 9.58
C ALA A 112 -11.67 -25.56 9.63
N ASN A 113 -10.49 -24.99 9.37
CA ASN A 113 -10.21 -23.55 9.42
C ASN A 113 -10.59 -22.78 8.13
N ALA A 114 -10.36 -23.31 6.93
CA ALA A 114 -10.93 -22.71 5.71
C ALA A 114 -12.46 -22.82 5.73
N THR A 115 -13.00 -23.95 6.17
CA THR A 115 -14.44 -24.11 6.43
C THR A 115 -14.94 -23.10 7.47
N GLN A 116 -14.11 -22.76 8.46
CA GLN A 116 -14.41 -21.72 9.46
C GLN A 116 -14.43 -20.31 8.86
N ALA A 117 -13.50 -19.96 7.96
CA ALA A 117 -13.52 -18.66 7.27
C ALA A 117 -14.78 -18.52 6.41
N TRP A 118 -15.14 -19.55 5.64
CA TRP A 118 -16.37 -19.60 4.84
C TRP A 118 -17.64 -19.60 5.70
N GLY A 119 -17.62 -20.28 6.86
CA GLY A 119 -18.72 -20.33 7.81
C GLY A 119 -19.04 -19.00 8.50
N GLN A 120 -18.25 -17.95 8.28
CA GLN A 120 -18.42 -16.63 8.91
C GLN A 120 -19.15 -15.60 8.04
N ASP A 121 -19.77 -16.03 6.93
CA ASP A 121 -20.52 -15.14 6.04
C ASP A 121 -19.66 -13.96 5.55
N ILE A 122 -18.49 -14.32 5.00
CA ILE A 122 -17.50 -13.34 4.52
C ILE A 122 -18.05 -12.52 3.35
N TRP A 123 -18.97 -13.08 2.57
CA TRP A 123 -19.53 -12.38 1.42
C TRP A 123 -20.17 -11.05 1.82
N ARG A 124 -21.08 -11.10 2.81
CA ARG A 124 -21.68 -9.88 3.35
C ARG A 124 -20.68 -9.09 4.18
N ARG A 125 -19.92 -9.74 5.06
CA ARG A 125 -19.00 -9.04 5.98
C ARG A 125 -17.87 -8.29 5.27
N TRP A 126 -17.48 -8.72 4.08
CA TRP A 126 -16.45 -8.08 3.28
C TRP A 126 -17.03 -7.20 2.18
N GLY A 127 -18.35 -7.18 1.99
CA GLY A 127 -19.03 -6.22 1.12
C GLY A 127 -19.04 -6.59 -0.34
N PHE A 128 -19.06 -7.89 -0.65
CA PHE A 128 -19.28 -8.33 -2.03
C PHE A 128 -20.76 -8.21 -2.42
N GLY A 129 -21.67 -8.36 -1.46
CA GLY A 129 -23.10 -8.26 -1.69
C GLY A 129 -23.94 -8.71 -0.49
N THR A 130 -25.21 -9.02 -0.71
CA THR A 130 -26.17 -9.36 0.36
C THR A 130 -26.04 -10.82 0.82
N SER A 131 -25.62 -11.71 -0.07
CA SER A 131 -25.34 -13.14 0.18
C SER A 131 -24.50 -13.73 -0.96
N GLU A 132 -23.86 -14.88 -0.75
CA GLU A 132 -23.05 -15.53 -1.80
C GLU A 132 -23.86 -15.73 -3.09
N GLY A 133 -23.27 -15.34 -4.23
CA GLY A 133 -23.94 -15.32 -5.54
C GLY A 133 -24.84 -14.11 -5.79
N ASN A 134 -25.07 -13.24 -4.80
CA ASN A 134 -25.86 -12.01 -4.92
C ASN A 134 -24.98 -10.79 -4.63
N PRO A 135 -24.17 -10.33 -5.60
CA PRO A 135 -23.33 -9.16 -5.43
C PRO A 135 -24.14 -7.87 -5.29
N TYR A 136 -23.54 -6.83 -4.70
CA TYR A 136 -24.09 -5.48 -4.83
C TYR A 136 -24.03 -5.03 -6.29
N PRO A 137 -25.04 -4.28 -6.80
CA PRO A 137 -25.06 -3.84 -8.21
C PRO A 137 -23.83 -3.03 -8.64
N ASP A 138 -23.24 -2.28 -7.71
CA ASP A 138 -22.07 -1.43 -7.90
C ASP A 138 -20.76 -2.07 -7.41
N SER A 139 -20.78 -3.35 -7.01
CA SER A 139 -19.61 -4.07 -6.51
C SER A 139 -18.41 -3.91 -7.46
N LYS A 140 -17.26 -3.57 -6.88
CA LYS A 140 -15.98 -3.51 -7.60
C LYS A 140 -15.19 -4.80 -7.48
N PHE A 141 -15.59 -5.75 -6.64
CA PHE A 141 -14.92 -7.04 -6.61
C PHE A 141 -15.31 -7.87 -7.85
N PRO A 142 -14.38 -8.56 -8.52
CA PRO A 142 -14.69 -9.42 -9.66
C PRO A 142 -15.42 -10.70 -9.20
N THR A 143 -16.74 -10.60 -8.96
CA THR A 143 -17.51 -11.70 -8.36
C THR A 143 -17.75 -12.89 -9.29
N ASP A 144 -17.59 -12.70 -10.60
CA ASP A 144 -17.65 -13.81 -11.58
C ASP A 144 -16.45 -14.76 -11.42
N ASP A 145 -15.31 -14.23 -10.97
CA ASP A 145 -14.08 -14.99 -10.69
C ASP A 145 -13.90 -15.33 -9.20
N PHE A 146 -15.01 -15.35 -8.45
CA PHE A 146 -14.95 -15.59 -7.01
C PHE A 146 -14.34 -16.95 -6.68
N ASP A 147 -14.56 -17.98 -7.49
CA ASP A 147 -13.95 -19.31 -7.30
C ASP A 147 -12.41 -19.27 -7.36
N ASN A 148 -11.83 -18.43 -8.20
CA ASN A 148 -10.37 -18.22 -8.23
C ASN A 148 -9.89 -17.60 -6.91
N PHE A 149 -10.66 -16.67 -6.35
CA PHE A 149 -10.39 -16.14 -5.02
C PHE A 149 -10.47 -17.24 -3.94
N LYS A 150 -11.48 -18.12 -4.00
CA LYS A 150 -11.64 -19.23 -3.04
C LYS A 150 -10.49 -20.23 -3.08
N ALA A 151 -10.00 -20.53 -4.28
CA ALA A 151 -8.92 -21.49 -4.49
C ALA A 151 -7.59 -21.07 -3.83
N ASN A 152 -7.42 -19.78 -3.50
CA ASN A 152 -6.20 -19.24 -2.93
C ASN A 152 -6.22 -19.13 -1.39
N TYR A 153 -7.27 -19.60 -0.72
CA TYR A 153 -7.28 -19.63 0.74
C TYR A 153 -6.20 -20.57 1.28
N PRO A 154 -5.29 -20.08 2.13
CA PRO A 154 -4.23 -20.91 2.67
C PRO A 154 -4.78 -21.97 3.63
N TRP A 155 -4.10 -23.11 3.70
CA TRP A 155 -4.31 -24.05 4.77
C TRP A 155 -3.73 -23.50 6.07
N LEU A 156 -4.54 -23.42 7.12
CA LEU A 156 -4.10 -22.95 8.43
C LEU A 156 -3.48 -24.11 9.22
N THR A 157 -2.20 -24.00 9.52
CA THR A 157 -1.55 -24.89 10.49
C THR A 157 -1.75 -24.35 11.90
N SER A 158 -2.21 -25.20 12.82
CA SER A 158 -2.24 -24.85 14.24
C SER A 158 -0.82 -24.97 14.83
N GLY A 159 -0.49 -24.11 15.80
CA GLY A 159 0.70 -24.29 16.63
C GLY A 159 1.96 -23.49 16.27
N ALA A 160 1.94 -22.55 15.30
CA ALA A 160 3.10 -21.68 15.11
C ALA A 160 3.35 -20.71 16.27
N THR A 161 4.61 -20.72 16.74
CA THR A 161 5.08 -19.93 17.87
C THR A 161 5.72 -18.61 17.43
N THR A 162 6.37 -18.58 16.27
CA THR A 162 6.85 -17.36 15.65
C THR A 162 5.68 -16.42 15.38
N SER A 163 5.73 -15.23 15.96
CA SER A 163 4.75 -14.20 15.67
C SER A 163 4.97 -13.63 14.27
N PHE A 164 3.89 -13.25 13.60
CA PHE A 164 3.98 -12.65 12.27
C PHE A 164 4.79 -11.34 12.31
N SER A 165 4.69 -10.56 13.41
CA SER A 165 5.54 -9.39 13.64
C SER A 165 7.05 -9.69 13.60
N ASN A 166 7.49 -10.85 14.12
CA ASN A 166 8.91 -11.24 14.08
C ASN A 166 9.37 -11.54 12.65
N ALA A 167 8.49 -12.13 11.83
CA ALA A 167 8.77 -12.38 10.42
C ALA A 167 8.88 -11.07 9.62
N ILE A 168 8.08 -10.05 9.96
CA ILE A 168 8.22 -8.70 9.38
C ILE A 168 9.57 -8.09 9.80
N THR A 169 9.93 -8.16 11.08
CA THR A 169 11.23 -7.71 11.59
C THR A 169 12.41 -8.40 10.89
N ALA A 170 12.26 -9.68 10.53
CA ALA A 170 13.24 -10.43 9.75
C ALA A 170 13.56 -9.81 8.40
N LEU A 171 12.54 -9.22 7.76
CA LEU A 171 12.68 -8.54 6.48
C LEU A 171 13.26 -7.14 6.67
N LEU A 172 12.87 -6.43 7.73
CA LEU A 172 13.39 -5.08 8.00
C LEU A 172 14.91 -5.08 8.22
N LYS A 173 15.43 -5.96 9.09
CA LYS A 173 16.85 -5.93 9.50
C LYS A 173 17.87 -5.95 8.34
N PRO A 174 17.77 -6.86 7.35
CA PRO A 174 18.72 -6.89 6.24
C PRO A 174 18.40 -5.91 5.10
N ASN A 175 17.14 -5.47 4.95
CA ASN A 175 16.73 -4.60 3.84
C ASN A 175 16.70 -3.10 4.22
N GLY A 176 16.86 -2.78 5.50
CA GLY A 176 16.77 -1.41 6.01
C GLY A 176 15.33 -0.93 6.17
N PRO A 177 15.14 0.39 6.36
CA PRO A 177 13.83 0.94 6.66
C PRO A 177 12.82 0.73 5.52
N ALA A 178 11.60 0.33 5.86
CA ALA A 178 10.54 0.04 4.88
C ALA A 178 9.19 0.65 5.28
N ILE A 179 8.31 0.79 4.29
CA ILE A 179 6.90 1.09 4.51
C ILE A 179 6.17 -0.22 4.83
N LEU A 180 5.44 -0.26 5.94
CA LEU A 180 4.65 -1.42 6.34
C LEU A 180 3.20 -1.22 5.89
N MET A 181 2.79 -1.89 4.82
CA MET A 181 1.42 -1.88 4.31
C MET A 181 0.69 -3.14 4.76
N ALA A 182 -0.32 -2.98 5.61
CA ALA A 182 -1.03 -4.09 6.21
C ALA A 182 -2.53 -4.03 5.99
N HIS A 183 -3.13 -5.19 5.75
CA HIS A 183 -4.57 -5.35 5.58
C HIS A 183 -5.20 -6.04 6.78
N SER A 184 -6.34 -5.52 7.24
CA SER A 184 -7.18 -6.20 8.23
C SER A 184 -6.39 -6.63 9.48
N ALA A 185 -6.39 -7.91 9.83
CA ALA A 185 -5.65 -8.45 10.97
C ALA A 185 -4.11 -8.48 10.81
N GLY A 186 -3.58 -8.13 9.64
CA GLY A 186 -2.16 -7.82 9.46
C GLY A 186 -1.78 -6.51 10.15
N GLY A 187 -2.74 -5.59 10.36
CA GLY A 187 -2.52 -4.28 10.98
C GLY A 187 -1.78 -4.35 12.32
N PRO A 188 -2.26 -5.10 13.32
CA PRO A 188 -1.57 -5.24 14.60
C PRO A 188 -0.17 -5.85 14.48
N GLN A 189 0.08 -6.68 13.46
CA GLN A 189 1.39 -7.31 13.23
C GLN A 189 2.41 -6.30 12.69
N ALA A 190 2.01 -5.49 11.71
CA ALA A 190 2.82 -4.39 11.21
C ALA A 190 3.08 -3.33 12.30
N VAL A 191 2.06 -2.97 13.08
CA VAL A 191 2.21 -2.04 14.21
C VAL A 191 3.15 -2.60 15.28
N ALA A 192 3.06 -3.89 15.61
CA ALA A 192 3.98 -4.51 16.57
C ALA A 192 5.44 -4.50 16.07
N ALA A 193 5.67 -4.76 14.78
CA ALA A 193 6.98 -4.63 14.17
C ALA A 193 7.48 -3.17 14.23
N ALA A 194 6.62 -2.20 13.88
CA ALA A 194 6.96 -0.78 13.93
C ALA A 194 7.30 -0.27 15.34
N LYS A 195 6.58 -0.72 16.36
CA LYS A 195 6.86 -0.35 17.76
C LYS A 195 8.21 -0.87 18.25
N THR A 196 8.63 -2.03 17.77
CA THR A 196 9.90 -2.67 18.17
C THR A 196 11.08 -2.17 17.34
N HIS A 197 10.82 -1.71 16.11
CA HIS A 197 11.81 -1.19 15.16
C HIS A 197 11.34 0.12 14.50
N PRO A 198 11.12 1.19 15.28
CA PRO A 198 10.68 2.47 14.74
C PRO A 198 11.74 3.11 13.82
N ASP A 199 13.02 2.81 14.07
CA ASP A 199 14.18 3.20 13.25
C ASP A 199 14.20 2.51 11.86
N LEU A 200 13.51 1.37 11.72
CA LEU A 200 13.36 0.66 10.45
C LEU A 200 11.97 0.85 9.84
N THR A 201 11.16 1.77 10.36
CA THR A 201 9.80 2.01 9.86
C THR A 201 9.73 3.37 9.18
N ALA A 202 9.61 3.35 7.85
CA ALA A 202 9.46 4.56 7.05
C ALA A 202 8.02 5.08 6.99
N GLY A 203 7.04 4.27 7.39
CA GLY A 203 5.63 4.63 7.40
C GLY A 203 4.75 3.41 7.56
N ILE A 204 3.51 3.62 7.99
CA ILE A 204 2.51 2.57 8.18
C ILE A 204 1.30 2.88 7.30
N ILE A 205 0.86 1.90 6.51
CA ILE A 205 -0.35 1.98 5.70
C ILE A 205 -1.29 0.87 6.18
N LEU A 206 -2.47 1.23 6.66
CA LEU A 206 -3.46 0.31 7.20
C LEU A 206 -4.72 0.30 6.34
N ILE A 207 -4.95 -0.83 5.66
CA ILE A 207 -6.12 -1.06 4.81
C ILE A 207 -7.17 -1.78 5.64
N GLU A 208 -8.24 -1.07 6.01
CA GLU A 208 -9.31 -1.54 6.90
C GLU A 208 -8.81 -2.40 8.08
N PRO A 209 -7.91 -1.87 8.93
CA PRO A 209 -7.24 -2.67 9.95
C PRO A 209 -8.18 -3.19 11.03
N THR A 210 -7.80 -4.29 11.66
CA THR A 210 -8.22 -4.55 13.04
C THR A 210 -7.21 -3.88 13.98
N GLY A 211 -7.67 -3.37 15.13
CA GLY A 211 -6.78 -2.83 16.18
C GLY A 211 -5.74 -1.82 15.70
N PRO A 212 -6.15 -0.64 15.18
CA PRO A 212 -5.20 0.43 14.86
C PRO A 212 -4.48 0.94 16.14
N PRO A 213 -3.34 1.65 16.01
CA PRO A 213 -2.61 2.17 17.16
C PRO A 213 -3.46 3.05 18.09
N THR A 214 -3.16 2.97 19.38
CA THR A 214 -3.82 3.73 20.45
C THR A 214 -2.83 4.65 21.13
N ALA A 215 -3.29 5.52 22.04
CA ALA A 215 -2.43 6.43 22.79
C ALA A 215 -1.27 5.72 23.51
N ALA A 216 -1.45 4.45 23.91
CA ALA A 216 -0.42 3.66 24.57
C ALA A 216 0.78 3.31 23.67
N ASP A 217 0.65 3.43 22.35
CA ASP A 217 1.69 3.05 21.37
C ASP A 217 2.64 4.22 21.01
N PHE A 218 2.27 5.45 21.37
CA PHE A 218 3.01 6.66 20.99
C PHE A 218 4.30 6.98 21.76
N PRO A 219 4.70 6.26 22.83
CA PRO A 219 6.10 6.32 23.27
C PRO A 219 7.09 5.84 22.19
N THR A 220 6.70 4.87 21.35
CA THR A 220 7.57 4.26 20.33
C THR A 220 7.32 4.73 18.91
N LEU A 221 6.12 5.22 18.59
CA LEU A 221 5.71 5.57 17.22
C LEU A 221 5.86 7.06 16.86
N LYS A 222 6.60 7.84 17.66
CA LYS A 222 6.76 9.29 17.42
C LYS A 222 7.45 9.55 16.07
N GLY A 223 6.97 10.57 15.36
CA GLY A 223 7.54 10.98 14.06
C GLY A 223 7.22 10.08 12.87
N ILE A 224 6.65 8.88 13.09
CA ILE A 224 6.23 7.96 12.03
C ILE A 224 4.94 8.48 11.39
N SER A 225 4.73 8.25 10.09
CA SER A 225 3.48 8.62 9.41
C SER A 225 2.54 7.42 9.25
N LEU A 226 1.24 7.66 9.34
CA LEU A 226 0.16 6.69 9.16
C LEU A 226 -0.79 7.12 8.03
N LEU A 227 -1.12 6.16 7.16
CA LEU A 227 -2.30 6.22 6.28
C LEU A 227 -3.29 5.13 6.67
N GLY A 228 -4.55 5.48 6.92
CA GLY A 228 -5.66 4.54 6.93
C GLY A 228 -6.43 4.58 5.59
N VAL A 229 -6.88 3.44 5.09
CA VAL A 229 -7.70 3.36 3.86
C VAL A 229 -8.96 2.53 4.12
N TYR A 230 -10.12 3.10 3.80
CA TYR A 230 -11.44 2.49 3.99
C TYR A 230 -12.25 2.43 2.69
N ALA A 231 -12.94 1.30 2.51
CA ALA A 231 -13.79 1.00 1.36
C ALA A 231 -15.23 1.50 1.58
N ASP A 232 -16.18 0.95 0.80
CA ASP A 232 -17.61 1.23 0.96
C ASP A 232 -18.27 0.26 1.95
N TYR A 233 -19.57 0.45 2.19
CA TYR A 233 -20.45 -0.41 2.99
C TYR A 233 -19.99 -0.57 4.44
N ILE A 234 -19.28 0.41 5.00
CA ILE A 234 -18.73 0.34 6.35
C ILE A 234 -19.82 0.04 7.39
N ASP A 235 -20.97 0.71 7.30
CA ASP A 235 -22.06 0.54 8.27
C ASP A 235 -22.76 -0.81 8.09
N SER A 236 -23.09 -1.21 6.86
CA SER A 236 -23.75 -2.50 6.60
C SER A 236 -22.83 -3.68 6.94
N ARG A 237 -21.51 -3.50 6.84
CA ARG A 237 -20.49 -4.47 7.28
C ARG A 237 -20.17 -4.39 8.78
N ARG A 238 -20.78 -3.45 9.52
CA ARG A 238 -20.55 -3.21 10.95
C ARG A 238 -19.09 -2.89 11.29
N GLN A 239 -18.42 -2.14 10.42
CA GLN A 239 -17.00 -1.76 10.56
C GLN A 239 -16.82 -0.30 11.03
N GLY A 240 -17.91 0.43 11.32
CA GLY A 240 -17.86 1.84 11.72
C GLY A 240 -16.94 2.11 12.91
N SER A 241 -16.99 1.28 13.95
CA SER A 241 -16.11 1.46 15.12
C SER A 241 -14.62 1.30 14.79
N ARG A 242 -14.26 0.45 13.83
CA ARG A 242 -12.87 0.31 13.36
C ARG A 242 -12.42 1.53 12.57
N LYS A 243 -13.28 2.05 11.70
CA LYS A 243 -13.04 3.31 10.97
C LYS A 243 -12.82 4.46 11.95
N THR A 244 -13.72 4.65 12.91
CA THR A 244 -13.57 5.68 13.96
C THR A 244 -12.28 5.52 14.74
N ALA A 245 -11.90 4.30 15.14
CA ALA A 245 -10.65 4.05 15.84
C ALA A 245 -9.42 4.36 14.98
N THR A 246 -9.48 4.14 13.66
CA THR A 246 -8.37 4.43 12.76
C THR A 246 -8.23 5.94 12.52
N ILE A 247 -9.34 6.67 12.42
CA ILE A 247 -9.35 8.14 12.39
C ILE A 247 -8.69 8.69 13.67
N ALA A 248 -9.08 8.18 14.85
CA ALA A 248 -8.47 8.58 16.11
C ALA A 248 -6.97 8.23 16.17
N ALA A 249 -6.55 7.11 15.57
CA ALA A 249 -5.14 6.76 15.46
C ALA A 249 -4.38 7.75 14.58
N ALA A 250 -4.93 8.13 13.41
CA ALA A 250 -4.35 9.13 12.54
C ALA A 250 -4.14 10.46 13.29
N ASP A 251 -5.13 10.94 14.04
CA ASP A 251 -4.98 12.15 14.87
C ASP A 251 -3.83 12.04 15.88
N LEU A 252 -3.58 10.85 16.42
CA LEU A 252 -2.47 10.63 17.34
C LEU A 252 -1.11 10.68 16.63
N PHE A 253 -0.99 10.14 15.41
CA PHE A 253 0.24 10.25 14.60
C PHE A 253 0.57 11.70 14.29
N GLU A 254 -0.41 12.48 13.87
CA GLU A 254 -0.26 13.92 13.62
C GLU A 254 0.21 14.66 14.90
N LYS A 255 -0.45 14.42 16.03
CA LYS A 255 -0.09 15.04 17.33
C LYS A 255 1.29 14.67 17.86
N ASN A 256 1.88 13.57 17.39
CA ASN A 256 3.17 13.06 17.85
C ASN A 256 4.29 13.24 16.81
N GLY A 257 4.18 14.26 15.95
CA GLY A 257 5.23 14.69 15.02
C GLY A 257 5.33 13.88 13.72
N GLY A 258 4.42 12.93 13.54
CA GLY A 258 4.19 12.21 12.31
C GLY A 258 3.23 12.95 11.37
N SER A 259 2.76 12.23 10.36
CA SER A 259 1.56 12.61 9.60
C SER A 259 0.49 11.56 9.82
N GLY A 260 -0.76 11.96 10.01
CA GLY A 260 -1.89 11.06 10.16
C GLY A 260 -2.99 11.35 9.14
N GLU A 261 -3.22 10.42 8.21
CA GLU A 261 -4.22 10.61 7.16
C GLU A 261 -5.17 9.43 7.01
N ILE A 262 -6.37 9.73 6.53
CA ILE A 262 -7.38 8.74 6.14
C ILE A 262 -7.76 8.99 4.69
N ILE A 263 -7.81 7.91 3.91
CA ILE A 263 -8.55 7.82 2.66
C ILE A 263 -9.83 7.06 2.95
N ASP A 264 -10.96 7.72 2.79
CA ASP A 264 -12.24 7.04 2.65
C ASP A 264 -12.67 7.11 1.18
N LEU A 265 -12.74 5.97 0.50
CA LEU A 265 -13.02 5.95 -0.93
C LEU A 265 -14.38 6.56 -1.28
N VAL A 266 -15.36 6.48 -0.38
CA VAL A 266 -16.70 7.00 -0.60
C VAL A 266 -16.73 8.49 -0.28
N GLU A 267 -16.31 8.88 0.92
CA GLU A 267 -16.43 10.27 1.39
C GLU A 267 -15.45 11.22 0.69
N ASP A 268 -14.28 10.72 0.29
CA ASP A 268 -13.21 11.55 -0.27
C ASP A 268 -13.29 11.62 -1.80
N TYR A 269 -13.81 10.58 -2.46
CA TYR A 269 -13.75 10.43 -3.91
C TYR A 269 -15.06 9.98 -4.57
N GLY A 270 -16.12 9.74 -3.81
CA GLY A 270 -17.39 9.22 -4.35
C GLY A 270 -17.26 7.81 -4.96
N VAL A 271 -16.18 7.08 -4.68
CA VAL A 271 -15.90 5.77 -5.27
C VAL A 271 -16.60 4.67 -4.47
N ARG A 272 -17.82 4.39 -4.89
CA ARG A 272 -18.70 3.36 -4.34
C ARG A 272 -18.32 1.94 -4.76
N GLY A 273 -18.81 0.95 -4.02
CA GLY A 273 -18.77 -0.47 -4.40
C GLY A 273 -17.49 -1.22 -4.02
N ASN A 274 -16.50 -0.57 -3.44
CA ASN A 274 -15.28 -1.23 -3.00
C ASN A 274 -15.54 -2.11 -1.78
N SER A 275 -15.01 -3.34 -1.83
CA SER A 275 -15.10 -4.31 -0.76
C SER A 275 -13.89 -4.20 0.20
N HIS A 276 -13.89 -5.01 1.25
CA HIS A 276 -12.74 -5.22 2.13
C HIS A 276 -11.48 -5.67 1.38
N LEU A 277 -11.65 -6.28 0.19
CA LEU A 277 -10.56 -6.71 -0.69
C LEU A 277 -10.34 -5.72 -1.83
N MET A 278 -10.25 -4.43 -1.51
CA MET A 278 -10.08 -3.35 -2.48
C MET A 278 -8.82 -3.47 -3.36
N MET A 279 -7.80 -4.22 -2.90
CA MET A 279 -6.60 -4.54 -3.68
C MET A 279 -6.88 -5.49 -4.85
N GLN A 280 -7.99 -6.22 -4.81
CA GLN A 280 -8.45 -7.10 -5.88
C GLN A 280 -9.60 -6.49 -6.71
N ALA A 281 -10.10 -5.31 -6.32
CA ALA A 281 -11.19 -4.64 -7.00
C ALA A 281 -10.83 -4.26 -8.45
N THR A 282 -11.83 -4.07 -9.31
CA THR A 282 -11.69 -3.69 -10.72
C THR A 282 -11.02 -2.32 -10.91
N ASN A 283 -11.12 -1.46 -9.90
CA ASN A 283 -10.45 -0.17 -9.79
C ASN A 283 -9.22 -0.21 -8.86
N ASN A 284 -8.63 -1.38 -8.57
CA ASN A 284 -7.50 -1.50 -7.62
C ASN A 284 -6.32 -0.58 -7.96
N LYS A 285 -6.08 -0.31 -9.25
CA LYS A 285 -5.02 0.60 -9.73
C LYS A 285 -5.24 2.05 -9.30
N PHE A 286 -6.48 2.52 -9.32
CA PHE A 286 -6.81 3.85 -8.81
C PHE A 286 -6.46 3.94 -7.32
N ILE A 287 -6.79 2.91 -6.55
CA ILE A 287 -6.54 2.89 -5.11
C ILE A 287 -5.04 2.77 -4.81
N SER A 288 -4.30 1.92 -5.53
CA SER A 288 -2.85 1.83 -5.36
C SER A 288 -2.18 3.16 -5.66
N ASP A 289 -2.65 3.88 -6.67
CA ASP A 289 -2.12 5.18 -7.06
C ASP A 289 -2.26 6.18 -5.90
N LEU A 290 -3.44 6.28 -5.28
CA LEU A 290 -3.64 7.13 -4.09
C LEU A 290 -2.68 6.79 -2.94
N ILE A 291 -2.43 5.49 -2.73
CA ILE A 291 -1.54 5.01 -1.68
C ILE A 291 -0.07 5.32 -2.01
N ILE A 292 0.33 5.17 -3.28
CA ILE A 292 1.66 5.51 -3.78
C ILE A 292 1.93 7.00 -3.64
N GLU A 293 0.96 7.85 -3.99
CA GLU A 293 1.08 9.30 -3.82
C GLU A 293 1.38 9.67 -2.36
N TRP A 294 0.63 9.07 -1.44
CA TRP A 294 0.87 9.27 -0.02
C TRP A 294 2.25 8.76 0.40
N ALA A 295 2.63 7.56 -0.04
CA ALA A 295 3.93 6.97 0.28
C ALA A 295 5.10 7.85 -0.20
N ASP A 296 5.02 8.38 -1.42
CA ASP A 296 6.04 9.28 -1.99
C ASP A 296 6.16 10.60 -1.21
N GLY A 297 5.04 11.12 -0.68
CA GLY A 297 5.02 12.39 0.04
C GLY A 297 5.34 12.31 1.53
N HIS A 298 5.04 11.18 2.18
CA HIS A 298 4.97 11.09 3.64
C HIS A 298 5.91 10.05 4.25
N ALA A 299 6.43 9.09 3.47
CA ALA A 299 7.32 8.06 4.00
C ALA A 299 8.68 8.67 4.38
N LYS A 300 9.05 8.50 5.66
CA LYS A 300 10.31 8.96 6.25
C LYS A 300 10.63 8.11 7.48
N VAL A 301 11.92 7.92 7.73
CA VAL A 301 12.39 7.44 9.03
C VAL A 301 12.49 8.66 9.94
N PRO A 302 11.96 8.63 11.17
CA PRO A 302 12.17 9.70 12.14
C PRO A 302 13.68 9.93 12.33
N SER A 303 14.13 11.18 12.29
CA SER A 303 15.50 11.52 12.68
C SER A 303 15.71 11.16 14.15
N ASP A 304 16.90 10.68 14.49
CA ASP A 304 17.28 10.29 15.85
C ASP A 304 16.92 11.45 16.82
N PRO A 305 16.15 11.22 17.90
CA PRO A 305 15.74 12.28 18.84
C PRO A 305 16.91 12.99 19.58
N GLY A 306 18.16 12.70 19.21
CA GLY A 306 19.37 13.30 19.78
C GLY A 306 20.08 14.36 18.94
N GLU A 307 19.68 14.62 17.69
CA GLU A 307 20.28 15.70 16.89
C GLU A 307 19.40 16.96 16.94
N PRO A 308 19.87 18.07 17.55
CA PRO A 308 19.11 19.32 17.52
C PRO A 308 19.02 19.83 16.09
N ASP A 309 17.84 20.31 15.71
CA ASP A 309 17.57 20.97 14.42
C ASP A 309 18.66 22.00 14.11
N GLY A 310 19.55 21.64 13.18
CA GLY A 310 20.62 22.48 12.67
C GLY A 310 20.09 23.57 11.75
N GLY A 311 19.29 24.48 12.29
CA GLY A 311 18.86 25.69 11.61
C GLY A 311 19.99 26.73 11.54
N GLY A 312 20.54 26.90 10.33
CA GLY A 312 21.08 28.19 9.85
C GLY A 312 22.59 28.43 10.04
N GLY A 313 23.29 28.69 8.93
CA GLY A 313 24.60 29.34 8.99
C GLY A 313 25.51 29.03 7.81
N ALA A 314 25.61 29.98 6.89
CA ALA A 314 26.42 29.93 5.69
C ALA A 314 27.94 29.83 5.92
N GLY A 315 28.63 29.26 4.94
CA GLY A 315 29.90 29.81 4.43
C GLY A 315 31.19 29.09 4.83
N GLY A 316 31.90 28.56 3.83
CA GLY A 316 33.33 28.25 3.96
C GLY A 316 33.80 27.13 3.02
N GLY A 317 34.22 27.50 1.81
CA GLY A 317 34.61 26.55 0.76
C GLY A 317 36.06 26.05 0.79
N LYS A 318 36.40 25.40 -0.35
CA LYS A 318 37.67 24.80 -0.82
C LYS A 318 37.86 23.34 -0.34
N GLY A 319 38.20 22.37 -1.20
CA GLY A 319 38.52 22.34 -2.62
C GLY A 319 39.16 20.99 -2.99
N GLY A 320 39.16 20.62 -4.28
CA GLY A 320 39.90 19.49 -4.86
C GLY A 320 39.07 18.67 -5.85
N LYS A 321 39.06 19.01 -7.15
CA LYS A 321 39.79 18.32 -8.25
C LYS A 321 39.77 16.78 -8.12
N GLY A 322 39.32 15.97 -9.08
CA GLY A 322 38.99 16.14 -10.49
C GLY A 322 39.05 14.75 -11.15
N GLY A 323 38.33 14.53 -12.26
CA GLY A 323 38.41 13.27 -13.00
C GLY A 323 37.21 13.07 -13.91
N GLY A 324 37.24 13.67 -15.08
CA GLY A 324 36.21 13.51 -16.10
C GLY A 324 36.36 12.20 -16.87
N MET A 325 35.23 11.63 -17.29
CA MET A 325 35.16 10.78 -18.48
C MET A 325 33.83 11.04 -19.19
N LYS A 326 33.92 11.63 -20.38
CA LYS A 326 32.86 11.75 -21.37
C LYS A 326 32.72 10.40 -22.08
N GLY A 327 31.48 9.95 -22.25
CA GLY A 327 31.12 8.86 -23.18
C GLY A 327 29.66 9.00 -23.56
N GLY A 328 29.39 9.58 -24.73
CA GLY A 328 28.05 9.80 -25.25
C GLY A 328 27.39 8.50 -25.74
N GLY A 329 26.08 8.40 -25.54
CA GLY A 329 25.26 7.29 -26.03
C GLY A 329 23.78 7.68 -26.02
N LYS A 330 23.30 8.04 -27.22
CA LYS A 330 21.96 8.47 -27.63
C LYS A 330 20.78 7.97 -26.78
N GLY A 331 19.90 8.91 -26.45
CA GLY A 331 18.66 8.69 -25.72
C GLY A 331 17.60 7.92 -26.50
N GLY A 332 16.98 6.96 -25.81
CA GLY A 332 15.65 6.46 -26.11
C GLY A 332 14.64 7.17 -25.21
N LYS A 333 13.69 7.89 -25.80
CA LYS A 333 12.53 8.45 -25.11
C LYS A 333 11.66 7.31 -24.58
N GLY A 334 11.79 6.95 -23.32
CA GLY A 334 10.80 6.18 -22.57
C GLY A 334 9.88 7.15 -21.85
N GLY A 335 8.67 7.34 -22.38
CA GLY A 335 7.69 8.31 -21.86
C GLY A 335 7.23 7.97 -20.44
N GLY A 336 7.27 8.97 -19.56
CA GLY A 336 6.59 8.93 -18.27
C GLY A 336 5.08 8.90 -18.48
N LYS A 337 4.49 7.70 -18.43
CA LYS A 337 3.04 7.49 -18.48
C LYS A 337 2.39 7.34 -17.11
N GLY A 338 3.17 7.30 -16.02
CA GLY A 338 2.65 7.05 -14.66
C GLY A 338 1.92 8.24 -14.02
N ARG A 339 2.53 9.44 -14.05
CA ARG A 339 1.97 10.63 -13.40
C ARG A 339 0.75 11.23 -14.11
N GLY A 340 0.75 11.22 -15.45
CA GLY A 340 -0.36 11.76 -16.23
C GLY A 340 -1.67 10.98 -16.01
N GLY A 341 -1.60 9.65 -15.86
CA GLY A 341 -2.81 8.84 -15.65
C GLY A 341 -3.52 9.10 -14.33
N MET A 342 -2.77 9.37 -13.25
CA MET A 342 -3.34 9.71 -11.93
C MET A 342 -4.00 11.08 -11.97
N VAL A 343 -3.33 12.10 -12.52
CA VAL A 343 -3.90 13.45 -12.68
C VAL A 343 -5.19 13.38 -13.48
N THR A 344 -5.21 12.68 -14.62
CA THR A 344 -6.44 12.50 -15.42
C THR A 344 -7.55 11.77 -14.65
N GLN A 345 -7.22 10.78 -13.81
CA GLN A 345 -8.24 10.06 -13.02
C GLN A 345 -8.81 10.89 -11.87
N ILE A 346 -7.97 11.65 -11.16
CA ILE A 346 -8.42 12.58 -10.11
C ILE A 346 -9.25 13.70 -10.73
N MET A 347 -8.82 14.24 -11.88
CA MET A 347 -9.61 15.21 -12.67
C MET A 347 -10.98 14.65 -13.01
N THR A 348 -11.05 13.45 -13.60
CA THR A 348 -12.33 12.81 -13.98
C THR A 348 -13.30 12.61 -12.80
N GLN A 349 -12.79 12.55 -11.55
CA GLN A 349 -13.62 12.37 -10.37
C GLN A 349 -14.05 13.68 -9.70
N LEU A 350 -13.22 14.72 -9.78
CA LEU A 350 -13.49 16.02 -9.18
C LEU A 350 -14.26 16.96 -10.13
N ASP A 351 -14.01 16.82 -11.43
CA ASP A 351 -14.71 17.49 -12.55
C ASP A 351 -16.14 16.97 -12.63
N THR A 352 -17.02 17.62 -11.87
CA THR A 352 -18.40 17.23 -11.66
C THR A 352 -19.26 17.61 -12.87
N ASP A 353 -18.95 18.75 -13.50
CA ASP A 353 -19.68 19.25 -14.67
C ASP A 353 -19.15 18.69 -16.01
N LYS A 354 -18.01 17.99 -15.97
CA LYS A 354 -17.35 17.29 -17.07
C LYS A 354 -16.85 18.22 -18.16
N ASP A 355 -16.43 19.43 -17.80
CA ASP A 355 -15.92 20.42 -18.73
C ASP A 355 -14.43 20.23 -19.06
N GLY A 356 -13.75 19.30 -18.39
CA GLY A 356 -12.36 18.95 -18.58
C GLY A 356 -11.37 19.74 -17.72
N ALA A 357 -11.86 20.57 -16.80
CA ALA A 357 -11.05 21.33 -15.85
C ALA A 357 -11.69 21.31 -14.45
N LEU A 358 -10.96 21.80 -13.44
CA LEU A 358 -11.51 21.98 -12.09
C LEU A 358 -11.69 23.47 -11.82
N ASP A 359 -12.90 23.87 -11.45
CA ASP A 359 -13.11 25.18 -10.83
C ASP A 359 -12.64 25.17 -9.35
N GLU A 360 -12.59 26.34 -8.70
CA GLU A 360 -12.13 26.43 -7.29
C GLU A 360 -12.99 25.57 -6.34
N SER A 361 -14.27 25.40 -6.65
CA SER A 361 -15.20 24.59 -5.86
C SER A 361 -14.91 23.09 -6.00
N GLU A 362 -14.58 22.63 -7.19
CA GLU A 362 -14.21 21.25 -7.50
C GLU A 362 -12.81 20.92 -7.02
N PHE A 363 -11.87 21.85 -7.19
CA PHE A 363 -10.53 21.76 -6.65
C PHE A 363 -10.54 21.64 -5.12
N LYS A 364 -11.43 22.37 -4.45
CA LYS A 364 -11.65 22.24 -3.01
C LYS A 364 -12.17 20.86 -2.61
N LYS A 365 -12.98 20.19 -3.44
CA LYS A 365 -13.44 18.82 -3.17
C LYS A 365 -12.27 17.83 -3.15
N GLY A 366 -11.14 18.17 -3.76
CA GLY A 366 -9.91 17.39 -3.72
C GLY A 366 -9.44 17.11 -2.28
N ARG A 367 -9.02 15.87 -2.02
CA ARG A 367 -8.61 15.36 -0.70
C ARG A 367 -7.66 16.30 0.06
N ARG A 368 -6.75 16.97 -0.66
CA ARG A 368 -5.74 17.87 -0.11
C ARG A 368 -6.32 19.17 0.48
N TYR A 369 -7.51 19.58 0.03
CA TYR A 369 -8.07 20.92 0.30
C TYR A 369 -9.49 20.92 0.88
N ARG A 370 -10.15 19.76 0.95
CA ARG A 370 -11.54 19.64 1.44
C ARG A 370 -11.80 20.20 2.84
N ASN A 371 -10.80 20.12 3.71
CA ASN A 371 -10.86 20.62 5.09
C ASN A 371 -10.00 21.87 5.30
N ALA A 372 -9.37 22.37 4.25
CA ALA A 372 -8.57 23.59 4.30
C ALA A 372 -9.50 24.82 4.37
N ASP A 373 -9.04 25.86 5.06
CA ASP A 373 -9.71 27.15 5.05
C ASP A 373 -9.71 27.77 3.64
N ALA A 374 -10.62 28.70 3.40
CA ALA A 374 -10.81 29.29 2.08
C ALA A 374 -9.54 29.98 1.55
N GLU A 375 -8.69 30.53 2.42
CA GLU A 375 -7.47 31.22 2.00
C GLU A 375 -6.40 30.22 1.53
N THR A 376 -6.27 29.08 2.22
CA THR A 376 -5.39 27.98 1.83
C THR A 376 -5.82 27.34 0.51
N VAL A 377 -7.12 27.09 0.33
CA VAL A 377 -7.67 26.55 -0.92
C VAL A 377 -7.37 27.52 -2.07
N LYS A 378 -7.69 28.80 -1.88
CA LYS A 378 -7.50 29.83 -2.91
C LYS A 378 -6.04 29.97 -3.33
N LYS A 379 -5.11 30.04 -2.38
CA LYS A 379 -3.67 30.11 -2.68
C LYS A 379 -3.17 28.89 -3.44
N ALA A 380 -3.68 27.71 -3.11
CA ALA A 380 -3.32 26.48 -3.80
C ALA A 380 -3.93 26.40 -5.21
N PHE A 381 -5.16 26.88 -5.36
CA PHE A 381 -5.85 26.99 -6.64
C PHE A 381 -5.12 27.97 -7.56
N GLU A 382 -4.82 29.18 -7.10
CA GLU A 382 -4.04 30.19 -7.84
C GLU A 382 -2.62 29.73 -8.19
N ALA A 383 -2.04 28.83 -7.40
CA ALA A 383 -0.74 28.23 -7.70
C ALA A 383 -0.83 27.10 -8.75
N ALA A 384 -2.00 26.47 -8.88
CA ALA A 384 -2.27 25.41 -9.82
C ALA A 384 -2.77 25.96 -11.18
N ASP A 385 -3.58 27.02 -11.18
CA ASP A 385 -4.04 27.78 -12.34
C ASP A 385 -2.88 28.64 -12.88
N LYS A 386 -2.15 28.10 -13.86
CA LYS A 386 -0.91 28.70 -14.36
C LYS A 386 -1.17 29.79 -15.38
N ASP A 387 -2.29 29.73 -16.09
CA ASP A 387 -2.65 30.72 -17.10
C ASP A 387 -3.65 31.79 -16.60
N GLY A 388 -4.20 31.60 -15.39
CA GLY A 388 -5.04 32.55 -14.68
C GLY A 388 -6.46 32.62 -15.23
N ASP A 389 -6.95 31.56 -15.88
CA ASP A 389 -8.27 31.53 -16.50
C ASP A 389 -9.41 31.18 -15.51
N GLY A 390 -9.06 30.88 -14.26
CA GLY A 390 -9.99 30.50 -13.21
C GLY A 390 -10.36 29.02 -13.22
N LYS A 391 -9.62 28.19 -13.96
CA LYS A 391 -9.76 26.74 -14.02
C LYS A 391 -8.39 26.08 -13.92
N VAL A 392 -8.39 24.82 -13.52
CA VAL A 392 -7.16 24.01 -13.43
C VAL A 392 -7.32 22.79 -14.30
N THR A 393 -6.48 22.70 -15.34
CA THR A 393 -6.47 21.58 -16.31
C THR A 393 -5.50 20.46 -15.92
N ASP A 394 -5.60 19.31 -16.60
CA ASP A 394 -4.71 18.18 -16.36
C ASP A 394 -3.24 18.53 -16.65
N ASP A 395 -2.98 19.28 -17.72
CA ASP A 395 -1.67 19.81 -18.10
C ASP A 395 -1.08 20.73 -17.00
N GLU A 396 -1.92 21.47 -16.29
CA GLU A 396 -1.49 22.37 -15.22
C GLU A 396 -1.14 21.63 -13.93
N LEU A 397 -1.85 20.56 -13.63
CA LEU A 397 -1.55 19.64 -12.52
C LEU A 397 -0.36 18.70 -12.79
N GLY A 398 0.30 18.83 -13.95
CA GLY A 398 1.48 18.04 -14.31
C GLY A 398 1.18 16.78 -15.11
N GLY A 399 0.00 16.72 -15.73
CA GLY A 399 -0.31 15.83 -16.84
C GLY A 399 0.64 16.09 -18.01
N ALA A 400 1.21 15.03 -18.57
CA ALA A 400 2.09 15.16 -19.72
C ALA A 400 1.24 15.23 -21.01
N GLY A 401 0.81 16.42 -21.42
CA GLY A 401 0.00 16.62 -22.64
C GLY A 401 0.31 17.86 -23.49
N GLY A 402 1.07 18.85 -23.01
CA GLY A 402 1.34 20.07 -23.79
C GLY A 402 2.28 19.90 -25.01
N LYS A 403 1.73 19.68 -26.22
CA LYS A 403 2.43 19.98 -27.47
C LYS A 403 2.64 21.50 -27.56
N GLY A 404 3.90 21.93 -27.52
CA GLY A 404 4.25 23.33 -27.77
C GLY A 404 3.90 23.81 -29.19
N GLY A 405 3.49 25.08 -29.28
CA GLY A 405 3.97 26.00 -30.30
C GLY A 405 2.92 26.66 -31.20
N LYS A 406 2.74 27.98 -31.01
CA LYS A 406 3.11 29.07 -31.93
C LYS A 406 2.73 30.39 -31.24
N GLY A 407 3.57 31.42 -31.11
CA GLY A 407 4.58 31.93 -32.04
C GLY A 407 4.22 33.41 -32.28
N GLY A 408 5.04 34.32 -31.78
CA GLY A 408 4.73 35.75 -31.60
C GLY A 408 4.39 36.54 -32.87
N GLY A 409 3.49 37.52 -32.70
CA GLY A 409 3.24 38.60 -33.66
C GLY A 409 4.00 39.86 -33.24
N ARG A 410 5.17 40.10 -33.83
CA ARG A 410 5.92 41.36 -33.73
C ARG A 410 5.46 42.30 -34.85
N LYS A 411 5.20 43.53 -34.47
CA LYS A 411 4.86 44.73 -35.27
C LYS A 411 5.51 44.77 -36.67
N GLY A 412 4.68 45.04 -37.69
CA GLY A 412 5.12 45.57 -38.98
C GLY A 412 4.90 47.08 -39.05
N ARG A 413 5.98 47.83 -39.28
CA ARG A 413 5.98 49.13 -39.97
C ARG A 413 6.36 48.85 -41.41
N GLY A 414 5.66 49.48 -42.35
CA GLY A 414 5.88 49.37 -43.80
C GLY A 414 4.60 49.71 -44.51
#